data_AF-A0A946ZAZ6-F1
#
_entry.id   AF-A0A946ZAZ6-F1
#
_cell.length_a   1.000
_cell.length_b   1.000
_cell.length_c   1.000
_cell.angle_alpha   90.00
_cell.angle_beta   90.00
_cell.angle_gamma   90.00
#
_symmetry.space_group_name_H-M   'P 1'
#
loop_
_entity.id
_entity.type
_entity.pdbx_description
1 polymer ?
#
loop_
_entity_poly.entity_id
_entity_poly.type
_entity_poly.pdbx_seq_one_letter_code
_entity_poly.pdbx_strand_id
1 'polypeptide(L)'
;MFRFFRKIRKQFLEDNRFGRYMLYAIGEIILLLVGILLALQINNWNNNRASDQLFEKNIEQVYNSLQADQFLLVAARSYVILQYDKMISILKNPDTLSPRILAATLFYLDNINQQYGSETQFLVDNINFDPQNDKQKNLIRQISNYTGVNSPLSVMRGDYYMNKNYLYSLLEAENIPVAPVPLWFQFTEDDPDPEFFTSQQLQAVQKLVRQDNFKAALRSLATTKVNIIGTLSVGIEDGKSILALIRKNYPSVRLIYDDIGIIGDALPTGWERSVPMTLKDSEANIWELQVELDDGYVKFRNRDSWNQNWGGVDFPDGAPVFSGPNIPVKSGTYKVWINLSEYRYSFEKLE
;
A
#
# COMPACT_ATOMS: atom_id res chain seq x y z
N MET A 1 26.77 31.07 -44.07
CA MET A 1 25.46 31.09 -44.77
C MET A 1 24.98 32.51 -45.08
N PHE A 2 24.82 33.41 -44.09
CA PHE A 2 24.35 34.80 -44.29
C PHE A 2 25.17 35.67 -45.29
N ARG A 3 26.50 35.49 -45.38
CA ARG A 3 27.35 36.28 -46.30
C ARG A 3 27.15 35.94 -47.78
N PHE A 4 26.73 34.71 -48.08
CA PHE A 4 26.50 34.23 -49.45
C PHE A 4 25.18 34.79 -50.01
N PHE A 5 24.10 34.67 -49.25
CA PHE A 5 22.79 35.25 -49.60
C PHE A 5 22.82 36.79 -49.66
N ARG A 6 23.64 37.43 -48.81
CA ARG A 6 23.86 38.88 -48.87
C ARG A 6 24.55 39.34 -50.17
N LYS A 7 25.50 38.57 -50.71
CA LYS A 7 26.14 38.90 -52.00
C LYS A 7 25.16 38.79 -53.18
N ILE A 8 24.35 37.73 -53.19
CA ILE A 8 23.34 37.48 -54.23
C ILE A 8 22.27 38.57 -54.24
N ARG A 9 21.77 38.99 -53.07
CA ARG A 9 20.81 40.10 -52.95
C ARG A 9 21.36 41.42 -53.51
N LYS A 10 22.63 41.71 -53.24
CA LYS A 10 23.29 42.92 -53.73
C LYS A 10 23.41 42.94 -55.26
N GLN A 11 23.76 41.81 -55.87
CA GLN A 11 23.80 41.67 -57.34
C GLN A 11 22.42 41.85 -58.00
N PHE A 12 21.33 41.35 -57.41
CA PHE A 12 19.99 41.50 -58.00
C PHE A 12 19.42 42.93 -57.88
N LEU A 13 19.88 43.71 -56.89
CA LEU A 13 19.58 45.14 -56.76
C LEU A 13 20.34 45.98 -57.79
N GLU A 14 21.60 45.64 -58.07
CA GLU A 14 22.45 46.31 -59.06
C GLU A 14 21.95 46.09 -60.52
N ASP A 15 21.25 44.99 -60.79
CA ASP A 15 20.70 44.64 -62.11
C ASP A 15 19.27 45.15 -62.42
N ASN A 16 18.67 46.06 -61.62
CA ASN A 16 17.26 46.49 -61.74
C ASN A 16 16.20 45.35 -61.64
N ARG A 17 16.53 44.21 -61.02
CA ARG A 17 15.64 43.03 -60.90
C ARG A 17 14.92 42.95 -59.55
N PHE A 18 14.19 44.01 -59.21
CA PHE A 18 13.51 44.16 -57.91
C PHE A 18 12.62 42.96 -57.52
N GLY A 19 11.87 42.39 -58.47
CA GLY A 19 11.01 41.22 -58.19
C GLY A 19 11.79 39.98 -57.74
N ARG A 20 12.99 39.73 -58.31
CA ARG A 20 13.85 38.61 -57.88
C ARG A 20 14.44 38.89 -56.50
N TYR A 21 14.86 40.14 -56.25
CA TYR A 21 15.33 40.55 -54.93
C TYR A 21 14.27 40.30 -53.83
N MET A 22 13.02 40.68 -54.07
CA MET A 22 11.90 40.44 -53.15
C MET A 22 11.68 38.95 -52.89
N LEU A 23 11.67 38.11 -53.93
CA LEU A 23 11.51 36.65 -53.79
C LEU A 23 12.63 36.02 -52.94
N TYR A 24 13.88 36.44 -53.15
CA TYR A 24 15.02 35.93 -52.37
C TYR A 24 14.98 36.40 -50.91
N ALA A 25 14.62 37.66 -50.64
CA ALA A 25 14.51 38.18 -49.28
C ALA A 25 13.36 37.50 -48.50
N ILE A 26 12.21 37.28 -49.16
CA ILE A 26 11.09 36.54 -48.58
C ILE A 26 11.49 35.08 -48.31
N GLY A 27 12.22 34.44 -49.24
CA GLY A 27 12.75 33.08 -49.04
C GLY A 27 13.68 32.97 -47.83
N GLU A 28 14.56 33.95 -47.59
CA GLU A 28 15.45 33.98 -46.42
C GLU A 28 14.67 34.12 -45.11
N ILE A 29 13.63 34.96 -45.08
CA ILE A 29 12.75 35.12 -43.92
C ILE A 29 11.99 33.82 -43.66
N ILE A 30 11.41 33.19 -44.69
CA ILE A 30 10.69 31.93 -44.56
C ILE A 30 11.62 30.83 -44.02
N LEU A 31 12.85 30.71 -44.53
CA LEU A 31 13.82 29.73 -44.05
C LEU A 31 14.18 29.93 -42.57
N LEU A 32 14.38 31.20 -42.16
CA LEU A 32 14.64 31.54 -40.76
C LEU A 32 13.43 31.24 -39.87
N LEU A 33 12.21 31.57 -40.33
CA LEU A 33 10.96 31.26 -39.63
C LEU A 33 10.77 29.76 -39.46
N VAL A 34 11.00 28.96 -40.50
CA VAL A 34 10.96 27.49 -40.42
C VAL A 34 11.98 26.97 -39.42
N GLY A 35 13.21 27.52 -39.41
CA GLY A 35 14.24 27.16 -38.43
C GLY A 35 13.82 27.44 -36.98
N ILE A 36 13.21 28.59 -36.72
CA ILE A 36 12.70 28.96 -35.39
C ILE A 36 11.55 28.03 -34.97
N LEU A 37 10.60 27.77 -35.87
CA LEU A 37 9.46 26.90 -35.59
C LEU A 37 9.91 25.46 -35.30
N LEU A 38 10.87 24.92 -36.07
CA LEU A 38 11.46 23.61 -35.80
C LEU A 38 12.18 23.57 -34.45
N ALA A 39 12.97 24.61 -34.12
CA ALA A 39 13.64 24.70 -32.82
C ALA A 39 12.64 24.73 -31.65
N LEU A 40 11.57 25.52 -31.77
CA LEU A 40 10.48 25.56 -30.79
C LEU A 40 9.77 24.21 -30.68
N GLN A 41 9.50 23.55 -31.80
CA GLN A 41 8.83 22.25 -31.81
C GLN A 41 9.69 21.15 -31.16
N ILE A 42 11.00 21.12 -31.43
CA ILE A 42 11.94 20.19 -30.77
C ILE A 42 11.99 20.45 -29.27
N ASN A 43 12.06 21.73 -28.86
CA ASN A 43 12.08 22.09 -27.44
C ASN A 43 10.79 21.66 -26.73
N ASN A 44 9.63 21.92 -27.33
CA ASN A 44 8.33 21.49 -26.80
C ASN A 44 8.24 19.96 -26.70
N TRP A 45 8.74 19.24 -27.70
CA TRP A 45 8.75 17.78 -27.67
C TRP A 45 9.65 17.20 -26.58
N ASN A 46 10.84 17.78 -26.37
CA ASN A 46 11.72 17.38 -25.27
C ASN A 46 11.07 17.65 -23.90
N ASN A 47 10.43 18.80 -23.72
CA ASN A 47 9.72 19.13 -22.48
C ASN A 47 8.55 18.17 -22.23
N ASN A 48 7.75 17.85 -23.26
CA ASN A 48 6.65 16.91 -23.14
C ASN A 48 7.15 15.50 -22.77
N ARG A 49 8.24 15.04 -23.39
CA ARG A 49 8.87 13.75 -23.05
C ARG A 49 9.35 13.69 -21.60
N ALA A 50 10.00 14.76 -21.12
CA ALA A 50 10.44 14.84 -19.74
C ALA A 50 9.24 14.82 -18.76
N SER A 51 8.16 15.52 -19.12
CA SER A 51 6.91 15.51 -18.36
C SER A 51 6.25 14.13 -18.33
N ASP A 52 6.21 13.43 -19.47
CA ASP A 52 5.65 12.06 -19.57
C ASP A 52 6.47 11.07 -18.74
N GLN A 53 7.80 11.16 -18.76
CA GLN A 53 8.69 10.33 -17.94
C GLN A 53 8.48 10.59 -16.43
N LEU A 54 8.29 11.85 -16.03
CA LEU A 54 7.98 12.19 -14.65
C LEU A 54 6.61 11.63 -14.25
N PHE A 55 5.61 11.75 -15.12
CA PHE A 55 4.28 11.19 -14.88
C PHE A 55 4.32 9.67 -14.72
N GLU A 56 5.07 8.95 -15.58
CA GLU A 56 5.26 7.50 -15.46
C GLU A 56 5.83 7.10 -14.10
N LYS A 57 6.87 7.82 -13.61
CA LYS A 57 7.43 7.58 -12.28
C LYS A 57 6.42 7.85 -11.15
N ASN A 58 5.63 8.91 -11.26
CA ASN A 58 4.60 9.19 -10.25
C ASN A 58 3.51 8.12 -10.24
N ILE A 59 3.07 7.66 -11.42
CA ILE A 59 2.11 6.56 -11.55
C ILE A 59 2.68 5.26 -11.01
N GLU A 60 3.98 5.02 -11.18
CA GLU A 60 4.65 3.86 -10.59
C GLU A 60 4.60 3.87 -9.06
N GLN A 61 4.83 5.02 -8.42
CA GLN A 61 4.66 5.17 -6.98
C GLN A 61 3.21 4.92 -6.53
N VAL A 62 2.24 5.48 -7.26
CA VAL A 62 0.81 5.25 -7.01
C VAL A 62 0.46 3.78 -7.17
N TYR A 63 0.99 3.11 -8.19
CA TYR A 63 0.79 1.68 -8.43
C TYR A 63 1.29 0.83 -7.26
N ASN A 64 2.47 1.14 -6.73
CA ASN A 64 3.06 0.41 -5.60
C ASN A 64 2.29 0.63 -4.30
N SER A 65 1.83 1.86 -4.07
CA SER A 65 0.96 2.18 -2.94
C SER A 65 -0.42 1.51 -3.05
N LEU A 66 -1.02 1.47 -4.24
CA LEU A 66 -2.28 0.76 -4.49
C LEU A 66 -2.15 -0.75 -4.25
N GLN A 67 -1.02 -1.36 -4.63
CA GLN A 67 -0.76 -2.78 -4.35
C GLN A 67 -0.70 -3.05 -2.85
N ALA A 68 -0.06 -2.18 -2.09
CA ALA A 68 -0.05 -2.24 -0.63
C ALA A 68 -1.48 -2.13 -0.06
N ASP A 69 -2.26 -1.15 -0.51
CA ASP A 69 -3.65 -0.99 -0.08
C ASP A 69 -4.50 -2.23 -0.40
N GLN A 70 -4.30 -2.85 -1.56
CA GLN A 70 -4.99 -4.08 -1.95
C GLN A 70 -4.68 -5.25 -1.01
N PHE A 71 -3.41 -5.42 -0.63
CA PHE A 71 -3.03 -6.44 0.34
C PHE A 71 -3.75 -6.22 1.68
N LEU A 72 -3.75 -4.98 2.17
CA LEU A 72 -4.38 -4.61 3.43
C LEU A 72 -5.91 -4.79 3.40
N LEU A 73 -6.56 -4.46 2.28
CA LEU A 73 -7.98 -4.72 2.06
C LEU A 73 -8.31 -6.22 2.13
N VAL A 74 -7.50 -7.06 1.48
CA VAL A 74 -7.66 -8.52 1.51
C VAL A 74 -7.48 -9.06 2.92
N ALA A 75 -6.46 -8.59 3.65
CA ALA A 75 -6.23 -8.96 5.04
C ALA A 75 -7.40 -8.55 5.94
N ALA A 76 -7.88 -7.31 5.80
CA ALA A 76 -9.05 -6.81 6.53
C ALA A 76 -10.29 -7.65 6.23
N ARG A 77 -10.54 -7.98 4.96
CA ARG A 77 -11.68 -8.82 4.56
C ARG A 77 -11.60 -10.21 5.19
N SER A 78 -10.45 -10.85 5.13
CA SER A 78 -10.22 -12.17 5.75
C SER A 78 -10.47 -12.12 7.25
N TYR A 79 -10.00 -11.07 7.93
CA TYR A 79 -10.23 -10.87 9.35
C TYR A 79 -11.72 -10.71 9.70
N VAL A 80 -12.46 -9.90 8.92
CA VAL A 80 -13.90 -9.71 9.12
C VAL A 80 -14.69 -10.99 8.85
N ILE A 81 -14.25 -11.82 7.89
CA ILE A 81 -14.82 -13.16 7.65
C ILE A 81 -14.61 -14.06 8.86
N LEU A 82 -13.39 -14.10 9.44
CA LEU A 82 -13.11 -14.89 10.63
C LEU A 82 -14.00 -14.47 11.81
N GLN A 83 -14.18 -13.16 12.02
CA GLN A 83 -15.10 -12.64 13.03
C GLN A 83 -16.54 -13.12 12.78
N TYR A 84 -17.02 -12.99 11.55
CA TYR A 84 -18.36 -13.44 11.17
C TYR A 84 -18.54 -14.95 11.43
N ASP A 85 -17.62 -15.78 10.98
CA ASP A 85 -17.67 -17.24 11.18
C ASP A 85 -17.68 -17.60 12.67
N LYS A 86 -16.89 -16.88 13.47
CA LYS A 86 -16.86 -17.04 14.92
C LYS A 86 -18.19 -16.66 15.57
N MET A 87 -18.84 -15.57 15.15
CA MET A 87 -20.18 -15.19 15.61
C MET A 87 -21.20 -16.28 15.29
N ILE A 88 -21.18 -16.80 14.06
CA ILE A 88 -22.09 -17.88 13.63
C ILE A 88 -21.85 -19.15 14.44
N SER A 89 -20.59 -19.49 14.73
CA SER A 89 -20.24 -20.64 15.57
C SER A 89 -20.80 -20.50 16.99
N ILE A 90 -20.62 -19.33 17.63
CA ILE A 90 -21.15 -19.03 18.96
C ILE A 90 -22.69 -19.08 18.97
N LEU A 91 -23.35 -18.55 17.93
CA LEU A 91 -24.81 -18.59 17.81
C LEU A 91 -25.37 -20.01 17.66
N LYS A 92 -24.64 -20.90 16.96
CA LYS A 92 -25.04 -22.29 16.76
C LYS A 92 -24.77 -23.14 18.00
N ASN A 93 -23.58 -23.02 18.56
CA ASN A 93 -23.15 -23.76 19.73
C ASN A 93 -22.10 -22.95 20.53
N PRO A 94 -22.51 -22.29 21.63
CA PRO A 94 -21.59 -21.46 22.42
C PRO A 94 -20.53 -22.26 23.18
N ASP A 95 -20.70 -23.59 23.31
CA ASP A 95 -19.76 -24.47 24.02
C ASP A 95 -18.61 -24.96 23.14
N THR A 96 -18.51 -24.47 21.90
CA THR A 96 -17.41 -24.81 20.98
C THR A 96 -16.07 -24.20 21.37
N LEU A 97 -16.08 -23.18 22.23
CA LEU A 97 -14.87 -22.52 22.73
C LEU A 97 -14.74 -22.74 24.23
N SER A 98 -13.51 -22.84 24.73
CA SER A 98 -13.28 -22.79 26.16
C SER A 98 -13.85 -21.47 26.73
N PRO A 99 -14.34 -21.43 27.97
CA PRO A 99 -14.94 -20.22 28.54
C PRO A 99 -14.02 -19.00 28.47
N ARG A 100 -12.72 -19.24 28.55
CA ARG A 100 -11.68 -18.22 28.53
C ARG A 100 -11.40 -17.70 27.13
N ILE A 101 -11.26 -18.58 26.14
CA ILE A 101 -11.15 -18.17 24.73
C ILE A 101 -12.41 -17.41 24.34
N LEU A 102 -13.59 -17.91 24.74
CA LEU A 102 -14.86 -17.22 24.53
C LEU A 102 -14.82 -15.81 25.12
N ALA A 103 -14.44 -15.64 26.39
CA ALA A 103 -14.33 -14.34 27.05
C ALA A 103 -13.38 -13.37 26.31
N ALA A 104 -12.21 -13.85 25.91
CA ALA A 104 -11.23 -13.05 25.17
C ALA A 104 -11.75 -12.65 23.78
N THR A 105 -12.39 -13.56 23.05
CA THR A 105 -12.86 -13.34 21.67
C THR A 105 -13.98 -12.29 21.59
N LEU A 106 -14.91 -12.25 22.54
CA LEU A 106 -16.15 -11.46 22.40
C LEU A 106 -15.93 -9.96 22.20
N PHE A 107 -14.91 -9.36 22.82
CA PHE A 107 -14.59 -7.94 22.62
C PHE A 107 -14.08 -7.62 21.22
N TYR A 108 -13.44 -8.59 20.56
CA TYR A 108 -12.83 -8.38 19.26
C TYR A 108 -13.75 -8.69 18.10
N LEU A 109 -14.89 -9.31 18.34
CA LEU A 109 -15.92 -9.53 17.33
C LEU A 109 -16.45 -8.19 16.76
N ASP A 110 -16.49 -7.12 17.55
CA ASP A 110 -16.97 -5.80 17.10
C ASP A 110 -15.86 -4.92 16.50
N ASN A 111 -14.58 -5.30 16.66
CA ASN A 111 -13.46 -4.49 16.16
C ASN A 111 -13.41 -4.49 14.63
N ILE A 112 -13.21 -3.33 13.99
CA ILE A 112 -13.01 -3.21 12.55
C ILE A 112 -11.75 -2.44 12.16
N ASN A 113 -10.98 -1.92 13.13
CA ASN A 113 -9.94 -0.93 12.84
C ASN A 113 -8.55 -1.48 13.15
N GLN A 114 -7.87 -1.97 12.11
CA GLN A 114 -6.43 -1.84 12.04
C GLN A 114 -6.15 -0.55 11.26
N GLN A 115 -5.44 0.39 11.88
CA GLN A 115 -5.05 1.63 11.23
C GLN A 115 -4.07 1.29 10.11
N TYR A 116 -4.53 1.43 8.87
CA TYR A 116 -3.70 1.26 7.70
C TYR A 116 -3.51 2.62 7.04
N GLY A 117 -2.30 3.17 7.15
CA GLY A 117 -1.91 4.38 6.45
C GLY A 117 -1.80 4.11 4.95
N SER A 118 -2.80 4.50 4.17
CA SER A 118 -2.71 4.50 2.71
C SER A 118 -1.95 5.74 2.25
N GLU A 119 -0.76 5.55 1.65
CA GLU A 119 -0.01 6.63 1.00
C GLU A 119 -0.66 7.03 -0.34
N THR A 120 -1.57 6.21 -0.87
CA THR A 120 -2.10 6.36 -2.23
C THR A 120 -2.86 7.66 -2.41
N GLN A 121 -3.71 8.02 -1.45
CA GLN A 121 -4.46 9.28 -1.53
C GLN A 121 -3.51 10.48 -1.59
N PHE A 122 -2.49 10.50 -0.73
CA PHE A 122 -1.49 11.55 -0.72
C PHE A 122 -0.73 11.64 -2.06
N LEU A 123 -0.31 10.50 -2.61
CA LEU A 123 0.40 10.45 -3.90
C LEU A 123 -0.48 10.96 -5.05
N VAL A 124 -1.76 10.59 -5.04
CA VAL A 124 -2.73 11.01 -6.06
C VAL A 124 -3.07 12.50 -5.95
N ASP A 125 -3.18 13.03 -4.73
CA ASP A 125 -3.45 14.47 -4.53
C ASP A 125 -2.26 15.35 -4.92
N ASN A 126 -1.04 14.81 -4.87
CA ASN A 126 0.19 15.53 -5.19
C ASN A 126 0.80 15.13 -6.55
N ILE A 127 0.07 14.37 -7.37
CA ILE A 127 0.60 13.90 -8.66
C ILE A 127 0.75 15.05 -9.66
N ASN A 128 1.95 15.18 -10.23
CA ASN A 128 2.18 16.08 -11.35
C ASN A 128 1.80 15.38 -12.68
N PHE A 129 0.89 15.96 -13.44
CA PHE A 129 0.41 15.44 -14.74
C PHE A 129 0.10 16.58 -15.71
N ASP A 130 0.12 16.28 -17.01
CA ASP A 130 -0.26 17.24 -18.06
C ASP A 130 -1.79 17.37 -18.13
N PRO A 131 -2.38 18.54 -17.79
CA PRO A 131 -3.82 18.74 -17.82
C PRO A 131 -4.42 18.73 -19.23
N GLN A 132 -3.60 18.87 -20.28
CA GLN A 132 -4.01 18.76 -21.68
C GLN A 132 -3.96 17.30 -22.18
N ASN A 133 -3.37 16.39 -21.41
CA ASN A 133 -3.31 14.97 -21.74
C ASN A 133 -4.54 14.24 -21.19
N ASP A 134 -5.54 14.01 -22.05
CA ASP A 134 -6.80 13.34 -21.67
C ASP A 134 -6.58 11.94 -21.08
N LYS A 135 -5.54 11.21 -21.50
CA LYS A 135 -5.22 9.88 -20.96
C LYS A 135 -4.77 9.98 -19.51
N GLN A 136 -3.84 10.90 -19.21
CA GLN A 136 -3.36 11.14 -17.84
C GLN A 136 -4.50 11.64 -16.96
N LYS A 137 -5.22 12.67 -17.40
CA LYS A 137 -6.37 13.26 -16.68
C LYS A 137 -7.45 12.24 -16.34
N ASN A 138 -7.84 11.39 -17.30
CA ASN A 138 -8.85 10.36 -17.07
C ASN A 138 -8.35 9.23 -16.15
N LEU A 139 -7.07 8.90 -16.19
CA LEU A 139 -6.48 7.93 -15.28
C LEU A 139 -6.50 8.48 -13.84
N ILE A 140 -5.98 9.70 -13.63
CA ILE A 140 -5.95 10.32 -12.29
C ILE A 140 -7.35 10.41 -11.72
N ARG A 141 -8.33 10.87 -12.50
CA ARG A 141 -9.74 10.93 -12.05
C ARG A 141 -10.28 9.57 -11.59
N GLN A 142 -9.96 8.48 -12.30
CA GLN A 142 -10.39 7.13 -11.91
C GLN A 142 -9.72 6.68 -10.61
N ILE A 143 -8.42 6.95 -10.45
CA ILE A 143 -7.69 6.64 -9.22
C ILE A 143 -8.25 7.47 -8.05
N SER A 144 -8.43 8.78 -8.22
CA SER A 144 -8.97 9.66 -7.18
C SER A 144 -10.37 9.24 -6.73
N ASN A 145 -11.22 8.77 -7.65
CA ASN A 145 -12.55 8.25 -7.29
C ASN A 145 -12.46 6.99 -6.41
N TYR A 146 -11.48 6.14 -6.66
CA TYR A 146 -11.22 4.94 -5.87
C TYR A 146 -10.53 5.22 -4.55
N THR A 147 -9.74 6.29 -4.45
CA THR A 147 -9.03 6.62 -3.21
C THR A 147 -9.76 7.64 -2.36
N GLY A 148 -10.78 8.33 -2.87
CA GLY A 148 -11.45 9.43 -2.19
C GLY A 148 -12.17 9.06 -0.88
N VAL A 149 -12.75 10.08 -0.22
CA VAL A 149 -13.43 9.93 1.10
C VAL A 149 -14.60 8.95 1.07
N ASN A 150 -15.28 8.82 -0.07
CA ASN A 150 -16.42 7.92 -0.27
C ASN A 150 -16.01 6.55 -0.85
N SER A 151 -14.71 6.23 -0.85
CA SER A 151 -14.22 4.98 -1.41
C SER A 151 -14.46 3.79 -0.48
N PRO A 152 -14.42 2.56 -1.00
CA PRO A 152 -14.33 1.35 -0.19
C PRO A 152 -13.14 1.35 0.80
N LEU A 153 -12.06 2.10 0.49
CA LEU A 153 -10.92 2.27 1.39
C LEU A 153 -11.26 3.08 2.66
N SER A 154 -12.37 3.82 2.67
CA SER A 154 -12.82 4.57 3.87
C SER A 154 -13.04 3.66 5.08
N VAL A 155 -13.42 2.40 4.88
CA VAL A 155 -13.57 1.40 5.94
C VAL A 155 -12.26 1.14 6.68
N MET A 156 -11.11 1.38 6.05
CA MET A 156 -9.78 1.21 6.65
C MET A 156 -9.22 2.49 7.30
N ARG A 157 -9.88 3.63 7.12
CA ARG A 157 -9.37 4.96 7.53
C ARG A 157 -9.90 5.46 8.87
N GLY A 158 -10.65 4.62 9.59
CA GLY A 158 -11.17 4.97 10.91
C GLY A 158 -10.11 4.87 12.00
N ASP A 159 -10.07 5.85 12.89
CA ASP A 159 -9.36 5.78 14.18
C ASP A 159 -9.72 4.49 14.93
N TYR A 160 -8.76 3.93 15.67
CA TYR A 160 -9.02 2.80 16.58
C TYR A 160 -10.01 3.24 17.66
N TYR A 161 -11.29 2.99 17.43
CA TYR A 161 -12.31 3.04 18.46
C TYR A 161 -12.86 1.63 18.58
N MET A 162 -12.66 1.00 19.74
CA MET A 162 -13.50 -0.14 20.11
C MET A 162 -14.94 0.35 19.99
N ASN A 163 -15.64 -0.16 18.99
CA ASN A 163 -17.03 0.15 18.79
C ASN A 163 -17.77 -0.38 20.03
N LYS A 164 -18.25 0.51 20.90
CA LYS A 164 -18.92 0.13 22.15
C LYS A 164 -20.40 -0.21 21.95
N ASN A 165 -20.85 -0.36 20.71
CA ASN A 165 -22.27 -0.28 20.37
C ASN A 165 -23.02 -1.62 20.44
N TYR A 166 -22.36 -2.78 20.32
CA TYR A 166 -23.08 -4.07 20.32
C TYR A 166 -22.81 -4.95 21.55
N LEU A 167 -21.63 -5.55 21.65
CA LEU A 167 -21.34 -6.54 22.70
C LEU A 167 -20.72 -5.89 23.94
N TYR A 168 -20.05 -4.75 23.77
CA TYR A 168 -19.27 -4.11 24.82
C TYR A 168 -20.12 -3.80 26.07
N SER A 169 -21.28 -3.18 25.91
CA SER A 169 -22.15 -2.82 27.04
C SER A 169 -22.69 -4.04 27.79
N LEU A 170 -22.93 -5.15 27.09
CA LEU A 170 -23.37 -6.40 27.70
C LEU A 170 -22.24 -7.07 28.50
N LEU A 171 -21.01 -7.01 28.00
CA LEU A 171 -19.83 -7.54 28.69
C LEU A 171 -19.46 -6.69 29.91
N GLU A 172 -19.54 -5.36 29.77
CA GLU A 172 -19.30 -4.40 30.83
C GLU A 172 -20.31 -4.55 31.98
N ALA A 173 -21.59 -4.76 31.67
CA ALA A 173 -22.63 -5.01 32.68
C ALA A 173 -22.37 -6.26 33.54
N GLU A 174 -21.66 -7.25 32.99
CA GLU A 174 -21.26 -8.49 33.69
C GLU A 174 -19.85 -8.40 34.31
N ASN A 175 -19.22 -7.21 34.33
CA ASN A 175 -17.86 -6.96 34.82
C ASN A 175 -16.78 -7.82 34.15
N ILE A 176 -16.93 -8.10 32.85
CA ILE A 176 -15.96 -8.85 32.05
C ILE A 176 -14.93 -7.87 31.48
N PRO A 177 -13.62 -7.98 31.81
CA PRO A 177 -12.60 -7.06 31.32
C PRO A 177 -12.17 -7.38 29.89
N VAL A 178 -11.67 -6.35 29.20
CA VAL A 178 -11.04 -6.49 27.88
C VAL A 178 -9.67 -7.14 28.08
N ALA A 179 -9.46 -8.34 27.55
CA ALA A 179 -8.16 -9.00 27.62
C ALA A 179 -7.09 -8.19 26.88
N PRO A 180 -5.85 -8.07 27.40
CA PRO A 180 -4.76 -7.40 26.70
C PRO A 180 -4.11 -8.35 25.67
N VAL A 181 -4.91 -8.99 24.81
CA VAL A 181 -4.39 -9.92 23.80
C VAL A 181 -4.02 -9.19 22.51
N PRO A 182 -2.87 -9.50 21.88
CA PRO A 182 -2.52 -8.96 20.57
C PRO A 182 -3.59 -9.26 19.52
N LEU A 183 -3.80 -8.36 18.55
CA LEU A 183 -4.80 -8.52 17.47
C LEU A 183 -4.68 -9.84 16.70
N TRP A 184 -3.45 -10.34 16.52
CA TRP A 184 -3.17 -11.60 15.82
C TRP A 184 -3.41 -12.85 16.68
N PHE A 185 -3.54 -12.71 18.01
CA PHE A 185 -3.77 -13.82 18.94
C PHE A 185 -5.27 -14.15 19.12
N GLN A 186 -6.17 -13.29 18.65
CA GLN A 186 -7.58 -13.24 19.08
C GLN A 186 -8.49 -14.37 18.57
N PHE A 187 -7.96 -15.33 17.82
CA PHE A 187 -8.72 -16.43 17.22
C PHE A 187 -7.97 -17.77 17.21
N THR A 188 -6.79 -17.87 17.82
CA THR A 188 -6.09 -19.15 18.01
C THR A 188 -6.57 -19.84 19.30
N GLU A 189 -6.28 -21.14 19.44
CA GLU A 189 -6.56 -21.88 20.69
C GLU A 189 -5.53 -21.61 21.80
N ASP A 190 -4.52 -20.78 21.51
CA ASP A 190 -3.48 -20.42 22.46
C ASP A 190 -4.06 -19.53 23.57
N ASP A 191 -3.74 -19.89 24.81
CA ASP A 191 -4.43 -19.38 25.97
C ASP A 191 -3.98 -17.94 26.31
N PRO A 192 -4.86 -16.93 26.39
CA PRO A 192 -4.52 -15.70 27.11
C PRO A 192 -4.09 -16.03 28.54
N ASP A 193 -3.24 -15.19 29.14
CA ASP A 193 -2.75 -15.32 30.52
C ASP A 193 -3.75 -16.09 31.43
N PRO A 194 -3.39 -17.30 31.91
CA PRO A 194 -4.27 -18.16 32.70
C PRO A 194 -4.84 -17.48 33.95
N GLU A 195 -4.27 -16.37 34.41
CA GLU A 195 -4.71 -15.66 35.60
C GLU A 195 -5.59 -14.44 35.29
N PHE A 196 -5.78 -14.08 34.01
CA PHE A 196 -6.46 -12.83 33.65
C PHE A 196 -7.96 -12.80 33.99
N PHE A 197 -8.68 -13.90 33.75
CA PHE A 197 -10.12 -13.98 34.03
C PHE A 197 -10.39 -14.80 35.30
N THR A 198 -11.24 -14.27 36.17
CA THR A 198 -11.74 -15.00 37.34
C THR A 198 -12.76 -16.07 36.95
N SER A 199 -12.89 -17.12 37.76
CA SER A 199 -13.91 -18.17 37.53
C SER A 199 -15.34 -17.61 37.49
N GLN A 200 -15.62 -16.53 38.25
CA GLN A 200 -16.92 -15.86 38.23
C GLN A 200 -17.19 -15.19 36.87
N GLN A 201 -16.20 -14.49 36.31
CA GLN A 201 -16.31 -13.86 34.98
C GLN A 201 -16.49 -14.90 33.88
N LEU A 202 -15.75 -16.02 33.94
CA LEU A 202 -15.89 -17.11 32.97
C LEU A 202 -17.31 -17.73 33.01
N GLN A 203 -17.87 -17.94 34.21
CA GLN A 203 -19.25 -18.40 34.36
C GLN A 203 -20.27 -17.36 33.87
N ALA A 204 -20.02 -16.07 34.11
CA ALA A 204 -20.88 -14.99 33.63
C ALA A 204 -20.92 -14.96 32.09
N VAL A 205 -19.76 -15.05 31.42
CA VAL A 205 -19.67 -15.16 29.96
C VAL A 205 -20.49 -16.33 29.42
N GLN A 206 -20.33 -17.52 30.01
CA GLN A 206 -21.09 -18.71 29.59
C GLN A 206 -22.61 -18.51 29.73
N LYS A 207 -23.07 -17.85 30.79
CA LYS A 207 -24.50 -17.52 30.94
C LYS A 207 -24.94 -16.47 29.93
N LEU A 208 -24.16 -15.41 29.76
CA LEU A 208 -24.45 -14.27 28.89
C LEU A 208 -24.68 -14.70 27.45
N VAL A 209 -23.81 -15.54 26.88
CA VAL A 209 -23.90 -15.96 25.46
C VAL A 209 -25.18 -16.75 25.14
N ARG A 210 -25.86 -17.27 26.16
CA ARG A 210 -27.12 -18.01 26.02
C ARG A 210 -28.36 -17.12 26.11
N GLN A 211 -28.22 -15.88 26.57
CA GLN A 211 -29.34 -14.94 26.72
C GLN A 211 -29.83 -14.41 25.36
N ASP A 212 -31.13 -14.11 25.26
CA ASP A 212 -31.75 -13.70 24.00
C ASP A 212 -31.31 -12.30 23.54
N ASN A 213 -31.10 -11.37 24.47
CA ASN A 213 -30.53 -10.04 24.20
C ASN A 213 -29.13 -10.15 23.60
N PHE A 214 -28.27 -11.02 24.13
CA PHE A 214 -26.93 -11.26 23.61
C PHE A 214 -26.99 -11.86 22.21
N LYS A 215 -27.81 -12.90 22.00
CA LYS A 215 -27.99 -13.51 20.67
C LYS A 215 -28.53 -12.50 19.65
N ALA A 216 -29.43 -11.60 20.06
CA ALA A 216 -29.94 -10.54 19.20
C ALA A 216 -28.84 -9.54 18.81
N ALA A 217 -28.03 -9.08 19.79
CA ALA A 217 -26.89 -8.21 19.55
C ALA A 217 -25.86 -8.87 18.61
N LEU A 218 -25.55 -10.14 18.84
CA LEU A 218 -24.60 -10.91 18.04
C LEU A 218 -25.08 -11.11 16.59
N ARG A 219 -26.38 -11.34 16.38
CA ARG A 219 -26.98 -11.39 15.02
C ARG A 219 -26.90 -10.04 14.31
N SER A 220 -27.22 -8.95 15.01
CA SER A 220 -27.12 -7.59 14.44
C SER A 220 -25.68 -7.29 14.04
N LEU A 221 -24.71 -7.65 14.88
CA LEU A 221 -23.30 -7.47 14.57
C LEU A 221 -22.87 -8.33 13.37
N ALA A 222 -23.30 -9.59 13.30
CA ALA A 222 -23.04 -10.45 12.14
C ALA A 222 -23.59 -9.86 10.82
N THR A 223 -24.78 -9.26 10.84
CA THR A 223 -25.33 -8.53 9.67
C THR A 223 -24.44 -7.37 9.26
N THR A 224 -23.96 -6.57 10.23
CA THR A 224 -23.00 -5.49 9.95
C THR A 224 -21.71 -6.02 9.32
N LYS A 225 -21.17 -7.15 9.79
CA LYS A 225 -19.96 -7.77 9.22
C LYS A 225 -20.17 -8.20 7.77
N VAL A 226 -21.34 -8.76 7.42
CA VAL A 226 -21.67 -9.10 6.02
C VAL A 226 -21.63 -7.85 5.12
N ASN A 227 -22.19 -6.73 5.57
CA ASN A 227 -22.14 -5.47 4.82
C ASN A 227 -20.69 -5.01 4.61
N ILE A 228 -19.86 -5.06 5.66
CA ILE A 228 -18.45 -4.70 5.59
C ILE A 228 -17.67 -5.61 4.62
N ILE A 229 -17.89 -6.92 4.67
CA ILE A 229 -17.30 -7.88 3.73
C ILE A 229 -17.68 -7.51 2.29
N GLY A 230 -18.95 -7.14 2.06
CA GLY A 230 -19.42 -6.65 0.77
C GLY A 230 -18.64 -5.42 0.30
N THR A 231 -18.55 -4.39 1.13
CA THR A 231 -17.80 -3.15 0.82
C THR A 231 -16.33 -3.43 0.52
N LEU A 232 -15.65 -4.23 1.36
CA LEU A 232 -14.26 -4.61 1.15
C LEU A 232 -14.07 -5.39 -0.16
N SER A 233 -15.01 -6.29 -0.49
CA SER A 233 -14.97 -7.07 -1.73
C SER A 233 -15.05 -6.16 -2.97
N VAL A 234 -15.94 -5.16 -2.95
CA VAL A 234 -16.02 -4.15 -4.02
C VAL A 234 -14.71 -3.36 -4.13
N GLY A 235 -14.15 -2.91 -3.00
CA GLY A 235 -12.86 -2.20 -2.98
C GLY A 235 -11.67 -2.99 -3.50
N ILE A 236 -11.68 -4.30 -3.30
CA ILE A 236 -10.66 -5.20 -3.85
C ILE A 236 -10.80 -5.29 -5.37
N GLU A 237 -12.01 -5.51 -5.89
CA GLU A 237 -12.21 -5.63 -7.35
C GLU A 237 -12.00 -4.30 -8.10
N ASP A 238 -12.41 -3.17 -7.52
CA ASP A 238 -12.14 -1.84 -8.08
C ASP A 238 -10.64 -1.55 -8.12
N GLY A 239 -9.91 -1.85 -7.05
CA GLY A 239 -8.46 -1.62 -7.01
C GLY A 239 -7.71 -2.52 -7.98
N LYS A 240 -8.09 -3.80 -8.11
CA LYS A 240 -7.56 -4.69 -9.18
C LYS A 240 -7.79 -4.12 -10.57
N SER A 241 -8.99 -3.56 -10.82
CA SER A 241 -9.34 -2.97 -12.10
C SER A 241 -8.47 -1.74 -12.41
N ILE A 242 -8.20 -0.92 -11.40
CA ILE A 242 -7.32 0.25 -11.53
C ILE A 242 -5.87 -0.15 -11.75
N LEU A 243 -5.36 -1.14 -11.02
CA LEU A 243 -4.02 -1.68 -11.23
C LEU A 243 -3.86 -2.23 -12.66
N ALA A 244 -4.87 -2.94 -13.17
CA ALA A 244 -4.89 -3.43 -14.54
C ALA A 244 -4.94 -2.27 -15.56
N LEU A 245 -5.73 -1.22 -15.29
CA LEU A 245 -5.80 -0.03 -16.13
C LEU A 245 -4.45 0.72 -16.17
N ILE A 246 -3.78 0.88 -15.04
CA ILE A 246 -2.45 1.48 -14.96
C ILE A 246 -1.48 0.69 -15.83
N ARG A 247 -1.36 -0.63 -15.63
CA ARG A 247 -0.47 -1.49 -16.43
C ARG A 247 -0.79 -1.46 -17.93
N LYS A 248 -2.07 -1.44 -18.29
CA LYS A 248 -2.50 -1.34 -19.68
C LYS A 248 -2.06 -0.02 -20.33
N ASN A 249 -2.18 1.08 -19.58
CA ASN A 249 -1.86 2.41 -20.07
C ASN A 249 -0.35 2.71 -20.01
N TYR A 250 0.37 2.13 -19.07
CA TYR A 250 1.77 2.39 -18.76
C TYR A 250 2.47 1.05 -18.49
N PRO A 251 2.79 0.26 -19.53
CA PRO A 251 3.36 -1.08 -19.38
C PRO A 251 4.80 -1.07 -18.82
N SER A 252 5.46 0.08 -18.83
CA SER A 252 6.75 0.32 -18.16
C SER A 252 6.64 0.36 -16.63
N VAL A 253 5.44 0.58 -16.07
CA VAL A 253 5.20 0.62 -14.63
C VAL A 253 5.43 -0.77 -14.04
N ARG A 254 6.36 -0.84 -13.09
CA ARG A 254 6.72 -2.07 -12.37
C ARG A 254 6.63 -1.86 -10.86
N LEU A 255 6.60 -2.98 -10.13
CA LEU A 255 6.74 -2.97 -8.68
C LEU A 255 8.20 -2.70 -8.33
N ILE A 256 8.56 -1.44 -8.14
CA ILE A 256 9.85 -1.03 -7.58
C ILE A 256 9.64 -0.42 -6.21
N TYR A 257 10.33 -1.00 -5.24
CA TYR A 257 10.47 -0.39 -3.93
C TYR A 257 11.78 0.39 -3.91
N ASP A 258 11.85 1.42 -3.08
CA ASP A 258 13.00 2.32 -3.00
C ASP A 258 13.55 2.30 -1.58
N ASP A 259 14.86 2.22 -1.43
CA ASP A 259 15.49 2.31 -0.10
C ASP A 259 14.93 1.26 0.88
N ILE A 260 15.01 -0.01 0.48
CA ILE A 260 14.66 -1.11 1.39
C ILE A 260 15.72 -1.18 2.49
N GLY A 261 15.26 -1.24 3.74
CA GLY A 261 16.10 -1.45 4.91
C GLY A 261 15.58 -2.57 5.81
N ILE A 262 16.46 -3.09 6.67
CA ILE A 262 16.12 -4.03 7.75
C ILE A 262 16.17 -3.32 9.10
N ILE A 263 15.22 -3.59 9.99
CA ILE A 263 15.11 -2.96 11.32
C ILE A 263 14.71 -4.00 12.37
N GLY A 264 15.11 -3.86 13.63
CA GLY A 264 14.79 -4.85 14.64
C GLY A 264 15.64 -4.76 15.90
N ASP A 265 15.19 -5.37 16.99
CA ASP A 265 15.96 -5.47 18.25
C ASP A 265 17.18 -6.41 18.15
N ALA A 266 17.21 -7.27 17.11
CA ALA A 266 18.39 -8.04 16.74
C ALA A 266 19.49 -7.22 16.06
N LEU A 267 19.28 -5.91 15.83
CA LEU A 267 20.25 -5.00 15.22
C LEU A 267 20.70 -3.95 16.25
N PRO A 268 21.93 -3.41 16.15
CA PRO A 268 22.40 -2.34 17.04
C PRO A 268 21.54 -1.06 16.99
N THR A 269 20.85 -0.82 15.88
CA THR A 269 19.95 0.33 15.71
C THR A 269 18.57 0.11 16.34
N GLY A 270 18.28 -1.11 16.82
CA GLY A 270 16.98 -1.45 17.38
C GLY A 270 15.83 -1.14 16.43
N TRP A 271 14.71 -0.73 17.01
CA TRP A 271 13.51 -0.29 16.29
C TRP A 271 13.52 1.22 15.93
N GLU A 272 14.67 1.91 16.07
CA GLU A 272 14.75 3.35 15.83
C GLU A 272 14.97 3.71 14.35
N ARG A 273 15.85 2.98 13.66
CA ARG A 273 16.22 3.27 12.27
C ARG A 273 16.57 1.98 11.52
N SER A 274 16.15 1.87 10.25
CA SER A 274 16.54 0.75 9.42
C SER A 274 18.00 0.83 9.00
N VAL A 275 18.64 -0.33 8.85
CA VAL A 275 19.92 -0.49 8.17
C VAL A 275 19.62 -0.66 6.68
N PRO A 276 20.13 0.22 5.80
CA PRO A 276 19.80 0.19 4.38
C PRO A 276 20.39 -1.05 3.70
N MET A 277 19.59 -1.67 2.82
CA MET A 277 20.00 -2.76 1.95
C MET A 277 20.44 -2.21 0.59
N THR A 278 21.21 -3.00 -0.15
CA THR A 278 21.66 -2.65 -1.51
C THR A 278 20.77 -3.31 -2.54
N LEU A 279 20.22 -2.52 -3.48
CA LEU A 279 19.55 -3.06 -4.66
C LEU A 279 20.55 -3.82 -5.53
N LYS A 280 20.33 -5.13 -5.71
CA LYS A 280 21.18 -6.00 -6.55
C LYS A 280 20.59 -6.23 -7.93
N ASP A 281 19.27 -6.32 -8.02
CA ASP A 281 18.56 -6.52 -9.28
C ASP A 281 17.28 -5.67 -9.29
N SER A 282 17.23 -4.66 -10.17
CA SER A 282 16.06 -3.78 -10.31
C SER A 282 14.89 -4.40 -11.07
N GLU A 283 15.13 -5.45 -11.87
CA GLU A 283 14.08 -6.17 -12.60
C GLU A 283 13.41 -7.21 -11.70
N ALA A 284 14.22 -7.97 -10.95
CA ALA A 284 13.72 -8.95 -9.99
C ALA A 284 13.34 -8.33 -8.63
N ASN A 285 13.71 -7.07 -8.37
CA ASN A 285 13.49 -6.35 -7.11
C ASN A 285 14.13 -7.08 -5.91
N ILE A 286 15.43 -7.39 -6.08
CA ILE A 286 16.24 -8.09 -5.09
C ILE A 286 17.10 -7.08 -4.34
N TRP A 287 16.94 -7.05 -3.02
CA TRP A 287 17.72 -6.25 -2.09
C TRP A 287 18.54 -7.15 -1.19
N GLU A 288 19.80 -6.79 -0.95
CA GLU A 288 20.75 -7.60 -0.20
C GLU A 288 21.56 -6.77 0.80
N LEU A 289 21.85 -7.35 1.95
CA LEU A 289 22.73 -6.79 2.98
C LEU A 289 23.53 -7.94 3.64
N GLN A 290 24.79 -7.69 3.99
CA GLN A 290 25.49 -8.52 4.96
C GLN A 290 25.43 -7.83 6.32
N VAL A 291 24.99 -8.55 7.35
CA VAL A 291 24.76 -7.97 8.68
C VAL A 291 24.96 -9.01 9.78
N GLU A 292 25.44 -8.56 10.93
CA GLU A 292 25.47 -9.33 12.17
C GLU A 292 24.15 -9.11 12.91
N LEU A 293 23.55 -10.21 13.35
CA LEU A 293 22.31 -10.22 14.12
C LEU A 293 22.55 -10.82 15.50
N ASP A 294 21.81 -10.34 16.49
CA ASP A 294 21.60 -11.01 17.77
C ASP A 294 20.33 -11.88 17.75
N ASP A 295 20.10 -12.66 18.81
CA ASP A 295 18.81 -13.32 19.02
C ASP A 295 17.73 -12.26 19.23
N GLY A 296 16.67 -12.28 18.41
CA GLY A 296 15.63 -11.27 18.47
C GLY A 296 14.69 -11.30 17.28
N TYR A 297 14.29 -10.13 16.83
CA TYR A 297 13.27 -9.92 15.82
C TYR A 297 13.67 -8.82 14.84
N VAL A 298 13.29 -8.99 13.57
CA VAL A 298 13.50 -8.01 12.51
C VAL A 298 12.29 -7.82 11.60
N LYS A 299 12.31 -6.75 10.80
CA LYS A 299 11.40 -6.48 9.69
C LYS A 299 12.13 -5.79 8.55
N PHE A 300 11.53 -5.84 7.36
CA PHE A 300 11.93 -5.02 6.21
C PHE A 300 11.03 -3.79 6.10
N ARG A 301 11.57 -2.66 5.68
CA ARG A 301 10.82 -1.41 5.46
C ARG A 301 11.25 -0.76 4.16
N ASN A 302 10.29 -0.16 3.47
CA ASN A 302 10.51 0.68 2.30
C ASN A 302 10.57 2.15 2.73
N ARG A 303 11.63 2.88 2.33
CA ARG A 303 11.81 4.31 2.63
C ARG A 303 11.67 4.65 4.13
N ASP A 304 12.14 3.79 5.02
CA ASP A 304 11.93 3.94 6.47
C ASP A 304 10.46 4.22 6.85
N SER A 305 9.48 3.68 6.12
CA SER A 305 8.05 3.87 6.40
C SER A 305 7.46 2.64 7.12
N TRP A 306 6.60 2.88 8.11
CA TRP A 306 5.77 1.81 8.69
C TRP A 306 4.56 1.50 7.80
N ASN A 307 4.19 2.38 6.88
CA ASN A 307 3.09 2.11 5.95
C ASN A 307 3.46 1.04 4.92
N GLN A 308 4.75 0.83 4.65
CA GLN A 308 5.25 -0.15 3.69
C GLN A 308 6.37 -0.96 4.31
N ASN A 309 5.98 -1.98 5.06
CA ASN A 309 6.88 -2.86 5.78
C ASN A 309 6.50 -4.33 5.56
N TRP A 310 7.46 -5.22 5.73
CA TRP A 310 7.25 -6.66 5.65
C TRP A 310 7.83 -7.37 6.84
N GLY A 311 7.08 -8.33 7.33
CA GLY A 311 7.48 -9.25 8.37
C GLY A 311 7.35 -10.70 7.90
N GLY A 312 7.24 -11.61 8.84
CA GLY A 312 7.14 -13.05 8.59
C GLY A 312 7.24 -13.86 9.86
N VAL A 313 6.90 -15.13 9.80
CA VAL A 313 6.96 -16.05 10.95
C VAL A 313 8.05 -17.10 10.81
N ASP A 314 8.63 -17.23 9.61
CA ASP A 314 9.58 -18.27 9.26
C ASP A 314 11.00 -17.73 9.26
N PHE A 315 11.96 -18.58 9.64
CA PHE A 315 13.38 -18.30 9.61
C PHE A 315 14.14 -19.62 9.40
N PRO A 316 15.21 -19.66 8.56
CA PRO A 316 15.86 -18.52 7.89
C PRO A 316 15.22 -18.11 6.56
N ASP A 317 14.29 -18.89 6.02
CA ASP A 317 13.63 -18.61 4.73
C ASP A 317 12.13 -18.42 4.93
N GLY A 318 11.54 -17.47 4.23
CA GLY A 318 10.11 -17.21 4.36
C GLY A 318 9.52 -16.36 3.25
N ALA A 319 8.20 -16.19 3.29
CA ALA A 319 7.49 -15.24 2.46
C ALA A 319 7.32 -13.92 3.24
N PRO A 320 7.71 -12.76 2.67
CA PRO A 320 7.48 -11.47 3.30
C PRO A 320 5.98 -11.19 3.32
N VAL A 321 5.44 -11.04 4.53
CA VAL A 321 4.05 -10.68 4.76
C VAL A 321 3.98 -9.18 4.97
N PHE A 322 3.27 -8.48 4.09
CA PHE A 322 3.11 -7.03 4.19
C PHE A 322 2.39 -6.67 5.50
N SER A 323 2.95 -5.72 6.25
CA SER A 323 2.53 -5.41 7.63
C SER A 323 2.42 -6.64 8.55
N GLY A 324 3.16 -7.71 8.25
CA GLY A 324 3.15 -8.96 8.99
C GLY A 324 3.83 -8.87 10.37
N PRO A 325 3.84 -9.97 11.14
CA PRO A 325 4.52 -10.04 12.44
C PRO A 325 6.04 -9.90 12.28
N ASN A 326 6.76 -9.57 13.35
CA ASN A 326 8.21 -9.48 13.30
C ASN A 326 8.84 -10.87 13.04
N ILE A 327 9.85 -10.92 12.17
CA ILE A 327 10.57 -12.14 11.80
C ILE A 327 11.48 -12.52 12.96
N PRO A 328 11.33 -13.71 13.59
CA PRO A 328 12.27 -14.16 14.60
C PRO A 328 13.62 -14.50 13.95
N VAL A 329 14.73 -14.08 14.55
CA VAL A 329 16.09 -14.36 14.06
C VAL A 329 16.98 -14.88 15.18
N LYS A 330 18.07 -15.53 14.77
CA LYS A 330 19.10 -16.05 15.66
C LYS A 330 20.43 -15.33 15.45
N SER A 331 21.25 -15.33 16.50
CA SER A 331 22.55 -14.69 16.46
C SER A 331 23.48 -15.32 15.41
N GLY A 332 24.16 -14.45 14.67
CA GLY A 332 25.11 -14.84 13.65
C GLY A 332 25.32 -13.76 12.58
N THR A 333 26.27 -14.01 11.70
CA THR A 333 26.52 -13.17 10.53
C THR A 333 25.76 -13.74 9.34
N TYR A 334 24.98 -12.91 8.65
CA TYR A 334 24.11 -13.34 7.57
C TYR A 334 24.30 -12.48 6.33
N LYS A 335 24.22 -13.12 5.17
CA LYS A 335 23.79 -12.48 3.93
C LYS A 335 22.26 -12.55 3.88
N VAL A 336 21.63 -11.42 4.10
CA VAL A 336 20.17 -11.28 4.06
C VAL A 336 19.76 -10.78 2.70
N TRP A 337 18.77 -11.41 2.08
CA TRP A 337 18.16 -10.89 0.86
C TRP A 337 16.64 -11.00 0.89
N ILE A 338 15.98 -10.08 0.17
CA ILE A 338 14.53 -10.09 -0.05
C ILE A 338 14.25 -9.85 -1.54
N ASN A 339 13.38 -10.68 -2.10
CA ASN A 339 12.82 -10.56 -3.45
C ASN A 339 11.34 -10.21 -3.32
N LEU A 340 11.00 -8.96 -3.65
CA LEU A 340 9.64 -8.43 -3.52
C LEU A 340 8.77 -8.70 -4.76
N SER A 341 9.33 -9.25 -5.83
CA SER A 341 8.58 -9.71 -7.01
C SER A 341 8.07 -11.14 -6.83
N GLU A 342 8.89 -12.01 -6.25
CA GLU A 342 8.56 -13.42 -5.98
C GLU A 342 8.04 -13.66 -4.56
N TYR A 343 8.02 -12.62 -3.72
CA TYR A 343 7.62 -12.69 -2.31
C TYR A 343 8.41 -13.76 -1.55
N ARG A 344 9.73 -13.62 -1.51
CA ARG A 344 10.63 -14.48 -0.71
C ARG A 344 11.74 -13.68 -0.06
N TYR A 345 12.18 -14.10 1.12
CA TYR A 345 13.42 -13.64 1.75
C TYR A 345 14.22 -14.82 2.29
N SER A 346 15.51 -14.59 2.53
CA SER A 346 16.40 -15.55 3.19
C SER A 346 17.43 -14.86 4.07
N PHE A 347 17.82 -15.54 5.14
CA PHE A 347 18.96 -15.23 6.01
C PHE A 347 20.03 -16.31 5.82
N GLU A 348 20.89 -16.15 4.82
CA GLU A 348 21.97 -17.09 4.51
C GLU A 348 23.12 -16.89 5.50
N LYS A 349 23.35 -17.87 6.38
CA LYS A 349 24.41 -17.77 7.38
C LYS A 349 25.79 -17.74 6.70
N LEU A 350 26.60 -16.75 7.04
CA LEU A 350 28.00 -16.66 6.69
C LEU A 350 28.80 -17.31 7.83
N GLU A 351 29.78 -18.15 7.48
CA GLU A 351 30.53 -19.04 8.39
C GLU A 351 31.01 -18.38 9.68
#